data_AF-W0F301-F1
#
_entry.id   AF-W0F301-F1
#
_cell.length_a   1.000
_cell.length_b   1.000
_cell.length_c   1.000
_cell.angle_alpha   90.00
_cell.angle_beta   90.00
_cell.angle_gamma   90.00
#
_symmetry.space_group_name_H-M   'P 1'
#
loop_
_entity.id
_entity.type
_entity.pdbx_description
1 polymer ?
#
loop_
_entity_poly.entity_id
_entity_poly.type
_entity_poly.pdbx_seq_one_letter_code
_entity_poly.pdbx_strand_id
1 'polypeptide(L)'
;MIKIPAGKIKRNMKRILLLTALFYQGILFAQELKQIPPGSWVTCGDDKALVLDPTRSENGRPVILWSWDNKEATELPAEYRKLLHPLDDCKPVLDNRKLLLTSSGGATILVDIATKQVEFYAHTPMAHSAAVLPGGYLAVANSTHPQGNSLELYRYDQPEKVLFKDTLYSGHGAVWNNQKQQLFVLGFNELRAYKLDAADRTHPRLVKTQTWVLPDVGGHDLSLIDGNHLLVSAHNDVWIFDIAAGSYTVFKPLEKVPNVKSVNLDKKTGMLVYTKAEESWWTFHIYAKNPEKVLNLPDVRLYKVRIAPEAR
;
A
#
# COMPACT_ATOMS: atom_id res chain seq x y z
N MET A 1 -60.09 68.34 -33.25
CA MET A 1 -59.95 67.90 -31.85
C MET A 1 -60.57 66.52 -31.72
N ILE A 2 -59.74 65.52 -31.42
CA ILE A 2 -60.07 64.10 -31.42
C ILE A 2 -60.90 63.77 -30.16
N LYS A 3 -62.03 63.08 -30.34
CA LYS A 3 -62.77 62.41 -29.26
C LYS A 3 -62.61 60.90 -29.40
N ILE A 4 -62.26 60.28 -28.29
CA ILE A 4 -62.17 58.83 -28.07
C ILE A 4 -63.57 58.21 -28.05
N PRO A 5 -63.73 56.95 -28.48
CA PRO A 5 -64.66 56.04 -27.82
C PRO A 5 -63.93 54.83 -27.20
N ALA A 6 -64.42 54.46 -26.01
CA ALA A 6 -63.94 53.39 -25.17
C ALA A 6 -64.73 52.08 -25.38
N GLY A 7 -64.06 50.95 -25.11
CA GLY A 7 -64.64 49.63 -24.83
C GLY A 7 -64.65 48.67 -26.03
N LYS A 8 -64.40 47.36 -25.94
CA LYS A 8 -64.17 46.44 -24.81
C LYS A 8 -63.38 45.22 -25.35
N ILE A 9 -62.39 44.78 -24.58
CA ILE A 9 -62.09 43.39 -24.17
C ILE A 9 -62.39 42.28 -25.19
N LYS A 10 -61.33 41.63 -25.71
CA LYS A 10 -61.24 40.16 -25.82
C LYS A 10 -59.79 39.68 -25.94
N ARG A 11 -59.22 39.41 -24.77
CA ARG A 11 -58.27 38.34 -24.42
C ARG A 11 -57.96 37.33 -25.54
N ASN A 12 -56.71 37.27 -25.97
CA ASN A 12 -56.05 36.01 -26.32
C ASN A 12 -54.53 36.13 -26.16
N MET A 13 -54.11 35.86 -24.93
CA MET A 13 -52.73 35.71 -24.51
C MET A 13 -52.30 34.26 -24.82
N LYS A 14 -51.67 34.02 -25.98
CA LYS A 14 -50.80 32.85 -26.16
C LYS A 14 -49.36 33.30 -25.94
N ARG A 15 -48.90 33.06 -24.72
CA ARG A 15 -47.52 33.27 -24.25
C ARG A 15 -46.57 32.46 -25.14
N ILE A 16 -45.66 33.14 -25.82
CA ILE A 16 -44.40 32.55 -26.27
C ILE A 16 -43.55 32.46 -25.00
N LEU A 17 -43.51 31.28 -24.38
CA LEU A 17 -42.53 30.98 -23.35
C LEU A 17 -41.32 30.38 -24.08
N LEU A 18 -40.31 31.20 -24.35
CA LEU A 18 -38.98 30.70 -24.66
C LEU A 18 -38.44 30.05 -23.38
N LEU A 19 -38.61 28.73 -23.26
CA LEU A 19 -37.87 27.91 -22.31
C LEU A 19 -36.48 27.69 -22.90
N THR A 20 -35.54 28.59 -22.60
CA THR A 20 -34.12 28.26 -22.66
C THR A 20 -33.82 27.29 -21.52
N ALA A 21 -34.03 26.00 -21.77
CA ALA A 21 -33.51 24.95 -20.93
C ALA A 21 -31.97 24.97 -21.06
N LEU A 22 -31.31 25.68 -20.14
CA LEU A 22 -29.90 25.47 -19.83
C LEU A 22 -29.78 24.06 -19.29
N PHE A 23 -29.52 23.10 -20.18
CA PHE A 23 -29.02 21.78 -19.82
C PHE A 23 -27.64 21.99 -19.19
N TYR A 24 -27.60 22.16 -17.86
CA TYR A 24 -26.41 21.91 -17.07
C TYR A 24 -26.18 20.40 -17.11
N GLN A 25 -25.52 19.93 -18.18
CA GLN A 25 -24.86 18.63 -18.14
C GLN A 25 -23.70 18.76 -17.16
N GLY A 26 -23.98 18.47 -15.89
CA GLY A 26 -22.95 18.25 -14.90
C GLY A 26 -22.16 17.01 -15.32
N ILE A 27 -21.06 17.21 -16.04
CA ILE A 27 -20.01 16.22 -16.12
C ILE A 27 -19.43 16.15 -14.70
N LEU A 28 -19.90 15.18 -13.91
CA LEU A 28 -19.21 14.73 -12.72
C LEU A 28 -17.88 14.14 -13.21
N PHE A 29 -16.86 14.98 -13.37
CA PHE A 29 -15.50 14.50 -13.37
C PHE A 29 -15.30 13.84 -12.02
N ALA A 30 -15.16 12.51 -12.00
CA ALA A 30 -14.61 11.83 -10.83
C ALA A 30 -13.30 12.56 -10.51
N GLN A 31 -13.23 13.17 -9.33
CA GLN A 31 -12.06 13.94 -8.95
C GLN A 31 -10.87 12.98 -8.93
N GLU A 32 -9.93 13.15 -9.85
CA GLU A 32 -8.74 12.30 -9.91
C GLU A 32 -7.98 12.43 -8.59
N LEU A 33 -7.79 11.29 -7.91
CA LEU A 33 -7.11 11.25 -6.64
C LEU A 33 -5.64 11.59 -6.88
N LYS A 34 -5.17 12.72 -6.36
CA LYS A 34 -3.76 13.15 -6.50
C LYS A 34 -2.82 12.57 -5.43
N GLN A 35 -3.41 12.19 -4.31
CA GLN A 35 -2.71 11.72 -3.12
C GLN A 35 -3.70 10.85 -2.33
N ILE A 36 -3.23 9.75 -1.75
CA ILE A 36 -4.04 8.91 -0.89
C ILE A 36 -4.38 9.69 0.38
N PRO A 37 -5.68 9.84 0.74
CA PRO A 37 -6.06 10.52 1.97
C PRO A 37 -5.48 9.78 3.18
N PRO A 38 -4.87 10.48 4.15
CA PRO A 38 -4.44 9.87 5.40
C PRO A 38 -5.57 9.06 6.06
N GLY A 39 -5.20 7.95 6.68
CA GLY A 39 -6.15 7.02 7.30
C GLY A 39 -6.85 6.08 6.33
N SER A 40 -6.75 6.29 5.01
CA SER A 40 -7.24 5.32 4.01
C SER A 40 -6.54 3.98 4.17
N TRP A 41 -7.25 2.90 3.88
CA TRP A 41 -6.64 1.56 3.84
C TRP A 41 -6.24 1.23 2.42
N VAL A 42 -5.03 0.73 2.23
CA VAL A 42 -4.52 0.32 0.93
C VAL A 42 -4.29 -1.18 0.96
N THR A 43 -4.84 -1.89 0.00
CA THR A 43 -4.74 -3.35 -0.07
C THR A 43 -4.41 -3.80 -1.48
N CYS A 44 -3.73 -4.93 -1.60
CA CYS A 44 -3.47 -5.56 -2.88
C CYS A 44 -3.59 -7.08 -2.78
N GLY A 45 -3.77 -7.68 -3.95
CA GLY A 45 -4.02 -9.09 -4.12
C GLY A 45 -4.37 -9.35 -5.57
N ASP A 46 -4.22 -10.60 -6.01
CA ASP A 46 -4.30 -10.95 -7.43
C ASP A 46 -3.52 -9.95 -8.30
N ASP A 47 -4.14 -9.29 -9.27
CA ASP A 47 -3.51 -8.28 -10.12
C ASP A 47 -3.90 -6.84 -9.77
N LYS A 48 -4.44 -6.58 -8.57
CA LYS A 48 -5.08 -5.31 -8.19
C LYS A 48 -4.49 -4.66 -6.95
N ALA A 49 -4.44 -3.33 -6.97
CA ALA A 49 -4.20 -2.48 -5.81
C ALA A 49 -5.39 -1.52 -5.63
N LEU A 50 -5.88 -1.39 -4.40
CA LEU A 50 -7.08 -0.63 -4.06
C LEU A 50 -6.78 0.34 -2.91
N VAL A 51 -7.32 1.54 -2.99
CA VAL A 51 -7.40 2.51 -1.90
C VAL A 51 -8.85 2.54 -1.44
N LEU A 52 -9.06 2.29 -0.14
CA LEU A 52 -10.35 2.13 0.48
C LEU A 52 -10.58 3.27 1.46
N ASP A 53 -11.82 3.77 1.50
CA ASP A 53 -12.31 4.58 2.60
C ASP A 53 -12.82 3.64 3.70
N PRO A 54 -12.08 3.47 4.82
CA PRO A 54 -12.50 2.54 5.84
C PRO A 54 -13.68 3.06 6.67
N THR A 55 -14.03 4.34 6.57
CA THR A 55 -15.13 4.94 7.34
C THR A 55 -16.49 4.72 6.69
N ARG A 56 -16.49 4.44 5.38
CA ARG A 56 -17.69 4.25 4.57
C ARG A 56 -17.74 2.84 4.01
N SER A 57 -18.72 2.07 4.46
CA SER A 57 -18.96 0.71 3.97
C SER A 57 -20.46 0.40 3.95
N GLU A 58 -20.91 -0.37 2.96
CA GLU A 58 -22.27 -0.90 2.86
C GLU A 58 -22.21 -2.43 2.88
N ASN A 59 -22.94 -3.06 3.82
CA ASN A 59 -22.93 -4.52 4.00
C ASN A 59 -21.51 -5.13 4.11
N GLY A 60 -20.60 -4.42 4.79
CA GLY A 60 -19.20 -4.81 4.94
C GLY A 60 -18.32 -4.55 3.73
N ARG A 61 -18.84 -4.08 2.59
CA ARG A 61 -18.03 -3.69 1.43
C ARG A 61 -17.56 -2.24 1.57
N PRO A 62 -16.25 -1.96 1.49
CA PRO A 62 -15.76 -0.59 1.57
C PRO A 62 -16.04 0.22 0.31
N VAL A 63 -16.09 1.53 0.45
CA VAL A 63 -16.01 2.44 -0.69
C VAL A 63 -14.58 2.43 -1.24
N ILE A 64 -14.43 2.13 -2.52
CA ILE A 64 -13.16 2.21 -3.25
C ILE A 64 -12.95 3.66 -3.71
N LEU A 65 -11.89 4.30 -3.22
CA LEU A 65 -11.52 5.66 -3.60
C LEU A 65 -10.66 5.68 -4.86
N TRP A 66 -9.87 4.64 -5.07
CA TRP A 66 -8.97 4.50 -6.21
C TRP A 66 -8.64 3.02 -6.43
N SER A 67 -8.43 2.64 -7.67
CA SER A 67 -8.03 1.29 -8.06
C SER A 67 -6.98 1.33 -9.16
N TRP A 68 -6.14 0.33 -9.20
CA TRP A 68 -5.19 0.06 -10.28
C TRP A 68 -5.07 -1.44 -10.49
N ASP A 69 -4.91 -1.86 -11.74
CA ASP A 69 -4.57 -3.24 -12.06
C ASP A 69 -3.44 -3.34 -13.08
N ASN A 70 -2.84 -4.52 -13.21
CA ASN A 70 -1.67 -4.74 -14.07
C ASN A 70 -1.88 -4.39 -15.56
N LYS A 71 -3.12 -4.20 -16.03
CA LYS A 71 -3.41 -3.79 -17.41
C LYS A 71 -3.17 -2.30 -17.61
N GLU A 72 -3.19 -1.51 -16.53
CA GLU A 72 -2.86 -0.09 -16.55
C GLU A 72 -1.36 0.15 -16.78
N ALA A 73 -0.49 -0.84 -16.49
CA ALA A 73 0.95 -0.81 -16.76
C ALA A 73 1.27 -0.98 -18.27
N THR A 74 0.81 -0.05 -19.10
CA THR A 74 0.94 -0.11 -20.56
C THR A 74 2.32 0.29 -21.08
N GLU A 75 3.05 1.06 -20.28
CA GLU A 75 4.41 1.56 -20.49
C GLU A 75 5.49 0.53 -20.16
N LEU A 76 5.15 -0.52 -19.41
CA LEU A 76 6.08 -1.59 -19.08
C LEU A 76 6.22 -2.59 -20.23
N PRO A 77 7.37 -3.28 -20.34
CA PRO A 77 7.51 -4.43 -21.22
C PRO A 77 6.39 -5.47 -21.00
N ALA A 78 5.94 -6.12 -22.07
CA ALA A 78 4.72 -6.94 -22.04
C ALA A 78 4.78 -8.10 -21.02
N GLU A 79 5.97 -8.62 -20.73
CA GLU A 79 6.21 -9.66 -19.74
C GLU A 79 5.84 -9.24 -18.31
N TYR A 80 5.97 -7.95 -17.97
CA TYR A 80 5.70 -7.45 -16.63
C TYR A 80 4.27 -7.67 -16.17
N ARG A 81 3.30 -7.67 -17.10
CA ARG A 81 1.91 -7.95 -16.76
C ARG A 81 1.74 -9.30 -16.07
N LYS A 82 2.51 -10.31 -16.50
CA LYS A 82 2.49 -11.64 -15.88
C LYS A 82 3.22 -11.65 -14.54
N LEU A 83 4.29 -10.88 -14.42
CA LEU A 83 5.09 -10.78 -13.19
C LEU A 83 4.35 -10.01 -12.08
N LEU A 84 3.37 -9.18 -12.42
CA LEU A 84 2.54 -8.41 -11.50
C LEU A 84 1.29 -9.18 -11.04
N HIS A 85 1.43 -10.50 -10.88
CA HIS A 85 0.40 -11.37 -10.34
C HIS A 85 1.03 -12.58 -9.59
N PRO A 86 0.72 -12.82 -8.31
CA PRO A 86 -0.12 -11.97 -7.45
C PRO A 86 0.68 -10.77 -6.89
N LEU A 87 -0.01 -9.66 -6.60
CA LEU A 87 0.52 -8.53 -5.83
C LEU A 87 0.48 -8.83 -4.34
N ASP A 88 1.57 -8.55 -3.64
CA ASP A 88 1.79 -8.97 -2.25
C ASP A 88 1.80 -7.82 -1.24
N ASP A 89 2.42 -6.70 -1.55
CA ASP A 89 2.50 -5.53 -0.64
C ASP A 89 2.26 -4.24 -1.44
N CYS A 90 1.55 -3.30 -0.84
CA CYS A 90 1.13 -2.05 -1.50
C CYS A 90 1.27 -0.86 -0.54
N LYS A 91 2.48 -0.33 -0.42
CA LYS A 91 2.79 0.71 0.55
C LYS A 91 2.53 2.10 -0.02
N PRO A 92 1.72 2.94 0.65
CA PRO A 92 1.72 4.37 0.43
C PRO A 92 3.11 4.94 0.77
N VAL A 93 3.73 5.64 -0.18
CA VAL A 93 5.06 6.22 -0.02
C VAL A 93 5.11 7.61 -0.65
N LEU A 94 6.21 8.34 -0.36
CA LEU A 94 6.47 9.67 -0.94
C LEU A 94 5.28 10.62 -0.70
N ASP A 95 4.94 10.79 0.58
CA ASP A 95 3.80 11.56 1.07
C ASP A 95 2.47 11.10 0.47
N ASN A 96 2.22 9.79 0.43
CA ASN A 96 0.98 9.21 -0.09
C ASN A 96 0.68 9.54 -1.57
N ARG A 97 1.65 10.06 -2.33
CA ARG A 97 1.48 10.36 -3.76
C ARG A 97 1.81 9.16 -4.64
N LYS A 98 2.53 8.16 -4.10
CA LYS A 98 2.90 6.95 -4.83
C LYS A 98 2.51 5.69 -4.06
N LEU A 99 2.36 4.59 -4.78
CA LEU A 99 2.26 3.24 -4.24
C LEU A 99 3.47 2.43 -4.64
N LEU A 100 4.18 1.91 -3.64
CA LEU A 100 5.22 0.91 -3.84
C LEU A 100 4.58 -0.47 -3.79
N LEU A 101 4.54 -1.15 -4.94
CA LEU A 101 3.92 -2.46 -5.09
C LEU A 101 5.00 -3.54 -5.26
N THR A 102 4.86 -4.65 -4.56
CA THR A 102 5.67 -5.86 -4.78
C THR A 102 4.79 -7.01 -5.26
N SER A 103 5.39 -7.92 -6.03
CA SER A 103 4.74 -9.10 -6.55
C SER A 103 5.64 -10.32 -6.40
N SER A 104 5.09 -11.37 -5.80
CA SER A 104 5.72 -12.70 -5.75
C SER A 104 5.78 -13.34 -7.13
N GLY A 105 5.02 -12.83 -8.11
CA GLY A 105 5.16 -13.13 -9.52
C GLY A 105 6.50 -12.69 -10.14
N GLY A 106 7.26 -11.80 -9.47
CA GLY A 106 8.64 -11.48 -9.86
C GLY A 106 8.96 -10.02 -10.15
N ALA A 107 8.14 -9.08 -9.68
CA ALA A 107 8.31 -7.65 -9.99
C ALA A 107 8.07 -6.74 -8.78
N THR A 108 8.75 -5.59 -8.78
CA THR A 108 8.49 -4.47 -7.87
C THR A 108 8.34 -3.20 -8.68
N ILE A 109 7.30 -2.42 -8.41
CA ILE A 109 6.98 -1.19 -9.16
C ILE A 109 6.61 -0.03 -8.23
N LEU A 110 6.83 1.20 -8.69
CA LEU A 110 6.38 2.42 -8.04
C LEU A 110 5.34 3.11 -8.92
N VAL A 111 4.10 3.17 -8.48
CA VAL A 111 2.97 3.72 -9.22
C VAL A 111 2.62 5.11 -8.70
N ASP A 112 2.43 6.07 -9.59
CA ASP A 112 1.88 7.39 -9.26
C ASP A 112 0.36 7.36 -9.09
N ILE A 113 -0.14 7.95 -8.00
CA ILE A 113 -1.57 7.91 -7.67
C ILE A 113 -2.41 8.75 -8.63
N ALA A 114 -1.90 9.90 -9.05
CA ALA A 114 -2.64 10.84 -9.91
C ALA A 114 -2.74 10.31 -11.35
N THR A 115 -1.63 9.86 -11.89
CA THR A 115 -1.49 9.51 -13.32
C THR A 115 -1.61 8.01 -13.58
N LYS A 116 -1.56 7.16 -12.53
CA LYS A 116 -1.51 5.69 -12.61
C LYS A 116 -0.30 5.13 -13.36
N GLN A 117 0.67 5.97 -13.73
CA GLN A 117 1.90 5.58 -14.40
C GLN A 117 2.89 4.94 -13.43
N VAL A 118 3.65 3.98 -13.93
CA VAL A 118 4.77 3.32 -13.27
C VAL A 118 6.04 4.13 -13.50
N GLU A 119 6.62 4.66 -12.41
CA GLU A 119 7.83 5.50 -12.43
C GLU A 119 9.11 4.75 -12.08
N PHE A 120 9.00 3.53 -11.57
CA PHE A 120 10.10 2.61 -11.36
C PHE A 120 9.58 1.18 -11.51
N TYR A 121 10.42 0.31 -12.07
CA TYR A 121 10.17 -1.12 -12.14
C TYR A 121 11.50 -1.89 -12.08
N ALA A 122 11.44 -3.11 -11.54
CA ALA A 122 12.57 -4.05 -11.53
C ALA A 122 12.08 -5.50 -11.43
N HIS A 123 12.83 -6.41 -12.06
CA HIS A 123 12.68 -7.84 -11.83
C HIS A 123 13.19 -8.14 -10.42
N THR A 124 12.29 -8.62 -9.56
CA THR A 124 12.57 -8.89 -8.15
C THR A 124 12.04 -10.28 -7.81
N PRO A 125 12.89 -11.29 -7.63
CA PRO A 125 12.45 -12.68 -7.54
C PRO A 125 11.61 -12.96 -6.30
N MET A 126 10.31 -13.16 -6.49
CA MET A 126 9.35 -13.45 -5.42
C MET A 126 9.33 -12.37 -4.31
N ALA A 127 9.14 -11.11 -4.70
CA ALA A 127 9.15 -9.98 -3.77
C ALA A 127 7.86 -9.89 -2.93
N HIS A 128 8.01 -9.92 -1.59
CA HIS A 128 6.87 -9.80 -0.65
C HIS A 128 6.85 -8.49 0.15
N SER A 129 7.91 -7.68 0.06
CA SER A 129 7.92 -6.36 0.68
C SER A 129 9.07 -5.51 0.16
N ALA A 130 8.86 -4.21 0.12
CA ALA A 130 9.90 -3.24 -0.22
C ALA A 130 9.79 -1.97 0.63
N ALA A 131 10.84 -1.16 0.65
CA ALA A 131 10.87 0.13 1.34
C ALA A 131 11.56 1.19 0.48
N VAL A 132 11.00 2.40 0.49
CA VAL A 132 11.70 3.61 0.00
C VAL A 132 12.74 4.03 1.02
N LEU A 133 13.94 4.35 0.54
CA LEU A 133 15.06 4.88 1.32
C LEU A 133 15.41 6.31 0.84
N PRO A 134 16.07 7.12 1.68
CA PRO A 134 16.52 8.46 1.30
C PRO A 134 17.39 8.44 0.05
N GLY A 135 17.33 9.49 -0.77
CA GLY A 135 18.18 9.64 -1.96
C GLY A 135 17.67 8.91 -3.22
N GLY A 136 16.40 8.49 -3.25
CA GLY A 136 15.79 7.81 -4.39
C GLY A 136 16.14 6.33 -4.48
N TYR A 137 16.53 5.74 -3.34
CA TYR A 137 16.84 4.32 -3.22
C TYR A 137 15.61 3.52 -2.83
N LEU A 138 15.62 2.24 -3.18
CA LEU A 138 14.59 1.28 -2.81
C LEU A 138 15.24 -0.03 -2.36
N ALA A 139 14.78 -0.60 -1.25
CA ALA A 139 15.21 -1.93 -0.81
C ALA A 139 14.06 -2.93 -0.98
N VAL A 140 14.35 -4.12 -1.49
CA VAL A 140 13.37 -5.18 -1.77
C VAL A 140 13.75 -6.45 -1.03
N ALA A 141 12.80 -7.02 -0.30
CA ALA A 141 12.91 -8.31 0.37
C ALA A 141 12.31 -9.40 -0.53
N ASN A 142 13.18 -10.24 -1.07
CA ASN A 142 12.87 -11.34 -1.98
C ASN A 142 12.81 -12.66 -1.22
N SER A 143 11.77 -13.44 -1.44
CA SER A 143 11.49 -14.68 -0.72
C SER A 143 12.04 -15.91 -1.45
N THR A 144 11.43 -17.08 -1.23
CA THR A 144 11.94 -18.41 -1.58
C THR A 144 11.85 -18.73 -3.07
N HIS A 145 12.62 -18.01 -3.89
CA HIS A 145 12.87 -18.28 -5.30
C HIS A 145 14.34 -18.68 -5.50
N PRO A 146 14.70 -19.50 -6.52
CA PRO A 146 16.10 -19.85 -6.80
C PRO A 146 17.04 -18.65 -6.99
N GLN A 147 16.51 -17.51 -7.48
CA GLN A 147 17.24 -16.25 -7.61
C GLN A 147 16.97 -15.24 -6.47
N GLY A 148 16.01 -15.57 -5.59
CA GLY A 148 15.59 -14.76 -4.46
C GLY A 148 16.41 -15.05 -3.21
N ASN A 149 15.73 -15.20 -2.07
CA ASN A 149 16.31 -15.30 -0.73
C ASN A 149 17.35 -14.20 -0.51
N SER A 150 16.94 -12.98 -0.80
CA SER A 150 17.83 -11.83 -0.88
C SER A 150 17.18 -10.55 -0.38
N LEU A 151 18.05 -9.66 0.10
CA LEU A 151 17.78 -8.25 0.22
C LEU A 151 18.51 -7.55 -0.92
N GLU A 152 17.78 -6.83 -1.77
CA GLU A 152 18.34 -6.13 -2.92
C GLU A 152 18.09 -4.62 -2.83
N LEU A 153 19.06 -3.83 -3.30
CA LEU A 153 19.00 -2.37 -3.35
C LEU A 153 18.94 -1.88 -4.80
N TYR A 154 18.04 -0.94 -5.06
CA TYR A 154 17.80 -0.31 -6.36
C TYR A 154 17.76 1.22 -6.23
N ARG A 155 17.72 1.92 -7.36
CA ARG A 155 17.54 3.37 -7.44
C ARG A 155 16.58 3.72 -8.58
N TYR A 156 15.74 4.73 -8.39
CA TYR A 156 14.66 5.05 -9.33
C TYR A 156 15.12 5.37 -10.74
N ASP A 157 16.25 6.07 -10.87
CA ASP A 157 16.86 6.47 -12.15
C ASP A 157 17.66 5.34 -12.82
N GLN A 158 17.73 4.16 -12.20
CA GLN A 158 18.36 2.95 -12.73
C GLN A 158 17.42 1.75 -12.51
N PRO A 159 16.25 1.72 -13.19
CA PRO A 159 15.32 0.58 -13.13
C PRO A 159 16.04 -0.71 -13.51
N GLU A 160 15.50 -1.87 -13.11
CA GLU A 160 16.17 -3.19 -12.96
C GLU A 160 17.64 -3.48 -12.48
N LYS A 161 18.53 -2.46 -12.46
CA LYS A 161 19.93 -2.58 -12.05
C LYS A 161 20.05 -2.76 -10.53
N VAL A 162 20.35 -3.99 -10.09
CA VAL A 162 20.69 -4.30 -8.70
C VAL A 162 22.00 -3.60 -8.32
N LEU A 163 21.96 -2.74 -7.32
CA LEU A 163 23.11 -1.96 -6.85
C LEU A 163 23.85 -2.63 -5.70
N PHE A 164 23.11 -3.39 -4.88
CA PHE A 164 23.64 -4.16 -3.77
C PHE A 164 22.74 -5.38 -3.53
N LYS A 165 23.33 -6.48 -3.06
CA LYS A 165 22.62 -7.70 -2.68
C LYS A 165 23.23 -8.30 -1.42
N ASP A 166 22.39 -8.64 -0.45
CA ASP A 166 22.72 -9.50 0.69
C ASP A 166 21.78 -10.71 0.68
N THR A 167 22.19 -11.78 1.34
CA THR A 167 21.35 -12.96 1.58
C THR A 167 20.25 -12.62 2.57
N LEU A 168 19.04 -13.11 2.35
CA LEU A 168 17.92 -13.02 3.30
C LEU A 168 16.94 -14.16 3.01
N TYR A 169 17.04 -15.25 3.76
CA TYR A 169 16.15 -16.39 3.54
C TYR A 169 14.69 -16.00 3.84
N SER A 170 13.78 -16.27 2.89
CA SER A 170 12.35 -15.97 3.01
C SER A 170 12.07 -14.50 3.40
N GLY A 171 12.59 -13.54 2.64
CA GLY A 171 12.33 -12.11 2.88
C GLY A 171 10.84 -11.74 2.75
N HIS A 172 10.25 -11.19 3.80
CA HIS A 172 8.81 -10.88 3.88
C HIS A 172 8.46 -9.49 4.42
N GLY A 173 9.44 -8.74 4.90
CA GLY A 173 9.22 -7.40 5.44
C GLY A 173 10.41 -6.49 5.17
N ALA A 174 10.12 -5.23 4.83
CA ALA A 174 11.12 -4.18 4.68
C ALA A 174 10.50 -2.84 5.12
N VAL A 175 11.07 -2.15 6.10
CA VAL A 175 10.58 -0.84 6.55
C VAL A 175 11.75 0.10 6.85
N TRP A 176 11.66 1.33 6.35
CA TRP A 176 12.62 2.37 6.64
C TRP A 176 12.18 3.19 7.88
N ASN A 177 13.02 3.22 8.90
CA ASN A 177 12.82 4.02 10.09
C ASN A 177 13.58 5.35 9.96
N ASN A 178 12.86 6.43 9.64
CA ASN A 178 13.42 7.77 9.50
C ASN A 178 14.05 8.32 10.79
N GLN A 179 13.55 7.97 11.98
CA GLN A 179 14.13 8.48 13.23
C GLN A 179 15.50 7.86 13.52
N LYS A 180 15.67 6.57 13.19
CA LYS A 180 16.92 5.82 13.42
C LYS A 180 17.85 5.86 12.20
N GLN A 181 17.37 6.30 11.04
CA GLN A 181 18.06 6.23 9.75
C GLN A 181 18.54 4.80 9.43
N GLN A 182 17.64 3.84 9.66
CA GLN A 182 17.91 2.41 9.47
C GLN A 182 16.78 1.73 8.71
N LEU A 183 17.15 0.80 7.84
CA LEU A 183 16.26 -0.15 7.22
C LEU A 183 16.15 -1.38 8.14
N PHE A 184 14.93 -1.80 8.43
CA PHE A 184 14.65 -3.08 9.08
C PHE A 184 14.08 -4.05 8.04
N VAL A 185 14.59 -5.28 8.02
CA VAL A 185 14.11 -6.32 7.12
C VAL A 185 13.86 -7.62 7.86
N LEU A 186 12.77 -8.30 7.48
CA LEU A 186 12.31 -9.52 8.09
C LEU A 186 12.52 -10.70 7.13
N GLY A 187 13.23 -11.71 7.60
CA GLY A 187 13.37 -13.01 6.94
C GLY A 187 12.55 -14.11 7.63
N PHE A 188 12.88 -15.36 7.35
CA PHE A 188 12.18 -16.52 7.90
C PHE A 188 12.17 -16.55 9.44
N ASN A 189 13.33 -16.40 10.07
CA ASN A 189 13.53 -16.58 11.51
C ASN A 189 14.39 -15.46 12.13
N GLU A 190 14.59 -14.37 11.41
CA GLU A 190 15.42 -13.26 11.87
C GLU A 190 14.91 -11.90 11.37
N LEU A 191 15.10 -10.90 12.23
CA LEU A 191 14.98 -9.49 11.91
C LEU A 191 16.40 -8.92 11.79
N ARG A 192 16.64 -8.10 10.77
CA ARG A 192 17.93 -7.44 10.57
C ARG A 192 17.76 -5.93 10.45
N ALA A 193 18.76 -5.19 10.91
CA ALA A 193 18.87 -3.75 10.69
C ALA A 193 20.07 -3.42 9.80
N TYR A 194 19.89 -2.44 8.91
CA TYR A 194 20.91 -1.96 7.99
C TYR A 194 20.96 -0.43 8.00
N LYS A 195 22.15 0.13 7.81
CA LYS A 195 22.34 1.53 7.43
C LYS A 195 22.60 1.63 5.93
N LEU A 196 22.05 2.65 5.29
CA LEU A 196 22.41 2.99 3.92
C LEU A 196 23.74 3.73 3.91
N ASP A 197 24.75 3.14 3.29
CA ASP A 197 25.99 3.81 2.92
C ASP A 197 25.92 4.14 1.43
N ALA A 198 25.66 5.41 1.13
CA ALA A 198 25.52 5.94 -0.22
C ALA A 198 26.41 7.18 -0.44
N ALA A 199 27.51 7.28 0.31
CA ALA A 199 28.49 8.36 0.12
C ALA A 199 29.09 8.30 -1.30
N ASP A 200 29.43 7.09 -1.75
CA ASP A 200 29.66 6.81 -3.18
C ASP A 200 28.35 6.38 -3.84
N ARG A 201 27.77 7.27 -4.64
CA ARG A 201 26.52 7.01 -5.39
C ARG A 201 26.68 5.94 -6.47
N THR A 202 27.90 5.59 -6.85
CA THR A 202 28.19 4.54 -7.85
C THR A 202 28.28 3.15 -7.23
N HIS A 203 28.61 3.06 -5.93
CA HIS A 203 28.66 1.80 -5.17
C HIS A 203 27.91 1.90 -3.83
N PRO A 204 26.61 2.21 -3.84
CA PRO A 204 25.83 2.27 -2.62
C PRO A 204 25.62 0.88 -2.04
N ARG A 205 25.56 0.77 -0.71
CA ARG A 205 25.39 -0.52 -0.02
C ARG A 205 24.55 -0.40 1.23
N LEU A 206 23.97 -1.53 1.64
CA LEU A 206 23.33 -1.66 2.93
C LEU A 206 24.33 -2.32 3.89
N VAL A 207 24.76 -1.59 4.91
CA VAL A 207 25.66 -2.09 5.95
C VAL A 207 24.83 -2.69 7.06
N LYS A 208 24.84 -4.01 7.19
CA LYS A 208 24.14 -4.72 8.27
C LYS A 208 24.72 -4.30 9.61
N THR A 209 23.89 -3.76 10.49
CA THR A 209 24.31 -3.30 11.82
C THR A 209 23.92 -4.29 12.90
N GLN A 210 22.77 -4.95 12.79
CA GLN A 210 22.27 -5.90 13.79
C GLN A 210 21.44 -7.02 13.14
N THR A 211 21.37 -8.14 13.86
CA THR A 211 20.47 -9.27 13.60
C THR A 211 19.89 -9.74 14.93
N TRP A 212 18.59 -10.04 14.94
CA TRP A 212 17.88 -10.64 16.07
C TRP A 212 17.13 -11.87 15.59
N VAL A 213 17.24 -12.96 16.35
CA VAL A 213 16.47 -14.18 16.10
C VAL A 213 15.02 -13.93 16.50
N LEU A 214 14.08 -14.32 15.64
CA LEU A 214 12.67 -14.24 15.97
C LEU A 214 12.32 -15.24 17.09
N PRO A 215 11.37 -14.92 17.98
CA PRO A 215 10.80 -15.86 18.94
C PRO A 215 9.85 -16.89 18.28
N ASP A 216 9.74 -16.85 16.95
CA ASP A 216 8.86 -17.66 16.12
C ASP A 216 9.54 -17.90 14.76
N VAL A 217 8.92 -18.68 13.87
CA VAL A 217 9.39 -18.93 12.50
C VAL A 217 8.39 -18.40 11.48
N GLY A 218 8.82 -18.30 10.22
CA GLY A 218 7.96 -17.86 9.12
C GLY A 218 7.50 -16.42 9.29
N GLY A 219 8.43 -15.47 9.38
CA GLY A 219 8.10 -14.05 9.33
C GLY A 219 7.22 -13.72 8.11
N HIS A 220 6.08 -13.06 8.34
CA HIS A 220 5.08 -12.77 7.31
C HIS A 220 4.95 -11.27 7.00
N ASP A 221 5.06 -10.42 8.03
CA ASP A 221 4.95 -8.97 7.86
C ASP A 221 5.72 -8.16 8.89
N LEU A 222 6.12 -6.96 8.46
CA LEU A 222 6.84 -5.99 9.26
C LEU A 222 6.24 -4.60 9.05
N SER A 223 5.84 -3.93 10.13
CA SER A 223 5.36 -2.54 10.10
C SER A 223 5.93 -1.71 11.25
N LEU A 224 6.01 -0.40 11.05
CA LEU A 224 6.43 0.55 12.08
C LEU A 224 5.22 0.99 12.91
N ILE A 225 5.32 0.88 14.23
CA ILE A 225 4.38 1.52 15.17
C ILE A 225 4.82 2.97 15.39
N ASP A 226 6.10 3.15 15.69
CA ASP A 226 6.76 4.44 15.90
C ASP A 226 8.27 4.32 15.63
N GLY A 227 9.06 5.33 16.00
CA GLY A 227 10.50 5.31 15.75
C GLY A 227 11.31 4.32 16.61
N ASN A 228 10.70 3.67 17.61
CA ASN A 228 11.36 2.68 18.47
C ASN A 228 10.69 1.29 18.46
N HIS A 229 9.47 1.15 17.94
CA HIS A 229 8.73 -0.10 17.97
C HIS A 229 8.28 -0.57 16.58
N LEU A 230 8.45 -1.86 16.31
CA LEU A 230 7.97 -2.55 15.13
C LEU A 230 6.89 -3.56 15.52
N LEU A 231 5.93 -3.79 14.63
CA LEU A 231 5.12 -5.02 14.67
C LEU A 231 5.70 -6.04 13.72
N VAL A 232 5.80 -7.27 14.20
CA VAL A 232 6.32 -8.42 13.47
C VAL A 232 5.26 -9.52 13.54
N SER A 233 4.67 -9.89 12.40
CA SER A 233 3.85 -11.11 12.34
C SER A 233 4.69 -12.28 11.86
N ALA A 234 4.47 -13.44 12.45
CA ALA A 234 5.12 -14.69 12.12
C ALA A 234 4.07 -15.81 11.96
N HIS A 235 4.47 -17.07 12.01
CA HIS A 235 3.56 -18.19 11.79
C HIS A 235 2.48 -18.31 12.85
N ASN A 236 2.86 -18.21 14.13
CA ASN A 236 1.98 -18.49 15.26
C ASN A 236 1.44 -17.23 15.92
N ASP A 237 2.27 -16.19 16.00
CA ASP A 237 1.98 -14.98 16.78
C ASP A 237 2.40 -13.68 16.09
N VAL A 238 1.89 -12.59 16.66
CA VAL A 238 2.34 -11.22 16.37
C VAL A 238 3.11 -10.69 17.57
N TRP A 239 4.18 -9.96 17.30
CA TRP A 239 5.13 -9.46 18.29
C TRP A 239 5.32 -7.96 18.15
N ILE A 240 5.47 -7.27 19.27
CA ILE A 240 6.12 -5.95 19.32
C ILE A 240 7.60 -6.19 19.50
N PHE A 241 8.41 -5.64 18.60
CA PHE A 241 9.86 -5.58 18.76
C PHE A 241 10.27 -4.17 19.19
N ASP A 242 10.95 -4.07 20.34
CA ASP A 242 11.58 -2.84 20.81
C ASP A 242 13.01 -2.73 20.24
N ILE A 243 13.24 -1.71 19.43
CA ILE A 243 14.52 -1.48 18.73
C ILE A 243 15.64 -1.15 19.71
N ALA A 244 15.35 -0.38 20.78
CA ALA A 244 16.36 0.02 21.74
C ALA A 244 16.74 -1.14 22.67
N ALA A 245 15.77 -1.92 23.12
CA ALA A 245 16.01 -3.08 23.97
C ALA A 245 16.47 -4.32 23.17
N GLY A 246 16.19 -4.38 21.87
CA GLY A 246 16.51 -5.54 21.03
C GLY A 246 15.72 -6.79 21.42
N SER A 247 14.48 -6.60 21.90
CA SER A 247 13.67 -7.66 22.50
C SER A 247 12.25 -7.71 21.95
N TYR A 248 11.66 -8.89 21.95
CA TYR A 248 10.29 -9.14 21.51
C TYR A 248 9.34 -9.29 22.70
N THR A 249 8.12 -8.79 22.55
CA THR A 249 7.00 -9.05 23.44
C THR A 249 5.78 -9.47 22.63
N VAL A 250 4.99 -10.41 23.14
CA VAL A 250 3.77 -10.86 22.45
C VAL A 250 2.82 -9.67 22.31
N PHE A 251 2.34 -9.44 21.09
CA PHE A 251 1.33 -8.43 20.82
C PHE A 251 -0.04 -8.94 21.25
N LYS A 252 -0.40 -8.66 22.51
CA LYS A 252 -1.63 -9.16 23.15
C LYS A 252 -2.92 -9.05 22.33
N PRO A 253 -3.18 -7.97 21.55
CA PRO A 253 -4.39 -7.90 20.72
C PRO A 253 -4.54 -9.02 19.68
N LEU A 254 -3.46 -9.69 19.28
CA LEU A 254 -3.44 -10.81 18.32
C LEU A 254 -2.69 -12.03 18.86
N GLU A 255 -2.60 -12.19 20.17
CA GLU A 255 -2.00 -13.39 20.79
C GLU A 255 -2.76 -14.65 20.34
N LYS A 256 -2.01 -15.66 19.89
CA LYS A 256 -2.51 -16.95 19.36
C LYS A 256 -3.40 -16.81 18.12
N VAL A 257 -3.25 -15.74 17.35
CA VAL A 257 -3.85 -15.60 16.02
C VAL A 257 -2.79 -15.99 14.99
N PRO A 258 -2.79 -17.25 14.50
CA PRO A 258 -1.78 -17.69 13.54
C PRO A 258 -2.03 -17.08 12.16
N ASN A 259 -1.01 -17.15 11.31
CA ASN A 259 -1.09 -16.79 9.90
C ASN A 259 -1.59 -15.36 9.63
N VAL A 260 -1.30 -14.42 10.53
CA VAL A 260 -1.43 -12.99 10.24
C VAL A 260 -0.47 -12.65 9.10
N LYS A 261 -1.01 -12.13 7.99
CA LYS A 261 -0.25 -11.85 6.75
C LYS A 261 0.09 -10.37 6.58
N SER A 262 -0.65 -9.51 7.26
CA SER A 262 -0.31 -8.10 7.42
C SER A 262 -0.82 -7.58 8.77
N VAL A 263 -0.08 -6.67 9.39
CA VAL A 263 -0.49 -6.04 10.65
C VAL A 263 -0.03 -4.58 10.71
N ASN A 264 -0.91 -3.69 11.13
CA ASN A 264 -0.65 -2.25 11.27
C ASN A 264 -1.32 -1.74 12.54
N LEU A 265 -0.63 -0.93 13.34
CA LEU A 265 -1.18 -0.30 14.53
C LEU A 265 -0.92 1.19 14.50
N ASP A 266 -1.99 1.97 14.53
CA ASP A 266 -1.89 3.39 14.87
C ASP A 266 -1.81 3.53 16.39
N LYS A 267 -0.63 3.89 16.90
CA LYS A 267 -0.39 4.06 18.33
C LYS A 267 -1.25 5.16 18.96
N LYS A 268 -1.61 6.21 18.20
CA LYS A 268 -2.35 7.36 18.74
C LYS A 268 -3.80 7.01 19.00
N THR A 269 -4.42 6.30 18.05
CA THR A 269 -5.85 5.94 18.11
C THR A 269 -6.06 4.56 18.73
N GLY A 270 -5.03 3.70 18.75
CA GLY A 270 -5.15 2.29 19.11
C GLY A 270 -5.83 1.45 18.04
N MET A 271 -6.06 2.01 16.84
CA MET A 271 -6.66 1.29 15.71
C MET A 271 -5.67 0.25 15.19
N LEU A 272 -6.10 -1.00 15.19
CA LEU A 272 -5.38 -2.14 14.62
C LEU A 272 -6.05 -2.52 13.31
N VAL A 273 -5.27 -2.70 12.25
CA VAL A 273 -5.75 -3.18 10.94
C VAL A 273 -4.86 -4.31 10.46
N TYR A 274 -5.45 -5.45 10.11
CA TYR A 274 -4.69 -6.66 9.79
C TYR A 274 -5.43 -7.56 8.80
N THR A 275 -4.67 -8.43 8.13
CA THR A 275 -5.18 -9.57 7.37
C THR A 275 -4.64 -10.86 7.98
N LYS A 276 -5.40 -11.94 7.87
CA LYS A 276 -4.94 -13.29 8.20
C LYS A 276 -5.34 -14.23 7.07
N ALA A 277 -4.53 -15.24 6.78
CA ALA A 277 -4.90 -16.21 5.77
C ALA A 277 -6.14 -17.00 6.22
N GLU A 278 -7.10 -17.13 5.32
CA GLU A 278 -8.32 -17.93 5.50
C GLU A 278 -8.33 -19.12 4.55
N GLU A 279 -7.76 -18.93 3.35
CA GLU A 279 -7.53 -19.99 2.37
C GLU A 279 -6.07 -19.92 1.91
N SER A 280 -5.32 -21.00 2.13
CA SER A 280 -3.89 -21.07 1.80
C SER A 280 -3.09 -19.91 2.41
N TRP A 281 -2.72 -18.92 1.60
CA TRP A 281 -1.96 -17.73 2.01
C TRP A 281 -2.76 -16.42 1.96
N TRP A 282 -4.01 -16.43 1.48
CA TRP A 282 -4.81 -15.23 1.19
C TRP A 282 -6.14 -15.18 1.95
N THR A 283 -6.85 -14.05 1.84
CA THR A 283 -8.19 -13.81 2.43
C THR A 283 -9.02 -12.85 1.57
N PHE A 284 -10.35 -12.86 1.73
CA PHE A 284 -11.24 -11.82 1.20
C PHE A 284 -11.54 -10.72 2.21
N HIS A 285 -10.95 -10.78 3.41
CA HIS A 285 -11.31 -9.95 4.54
C HIS A 285 -10.16 -9.09 5.04
N ILE A 286 -10.50 -7.85 5.40
CA ILE A 286 -9.64 -6.97 6.20
C ILE A 286 -10.29 -6.81 7.56
N TYR A 287 -9.52 -7.06 8.62
CA TYR A 287 -9.98 -6.99 9.99
C TYR A 287 -9.46 -5.73 10.66
N ALA A 288 -10.28 -5.12 11.51
CA ALA A 288 -9.86 -4.04 12.38
C ALA A 288 -10.41 -4.15 13.80
N LYS A 289 -9.66 -3.57 14.74
CA LYS A 289 -10.06 -3.36 16.13
C LYS A 289 -9.93 -1.87 16.48
N ASN A 290 -10.77 -1.41 17.38
CA ASN A 290 -10.90 -0.01 17.81
C ASN A 290 -11.20 0.97 16.66
N PRO A 291 -12.45 0.97 16.12
CA PRO A 291 -13.55 0.07 16.45
C PRO A 291 -13.45 -1.29 15.75
N GLU A 292 -14.19 -2.29 16.25
CA GLU A 292 -14.27 -3.59 15.57
C GLU A 292 -14.97 -3.45 14.21
N LYS A 293 -14.33 -3.98 13.17
CA LYS A 293 -14.84 -3.94 11.80
C LYS A 293 -14.23 -5.07 10.98
N VAL A 294 -15.02 -5.62 10.08
CA VAL A 294 -14.54 -6.51 9.01
C VAL A 294 -15.00 -5.93 7.69
N LEU A 295 -14.06 -5.69 6.78
CA LEU A 295 -14.35 -5.35 5.40
C LEU A 295 -14.24 -6.60 4.54
N ASN A 296 -15.17 -6.78 3.60
CA ASN A 296 -15.24 -7.89 2.67
C ASN A 296 -14.99 -7.40 1.24
N LEU A 297 -14.00 -7.99 0.57
CA LEU A 297 -13.62 -7.76 -0.82
C LEU A 297 -13.65 -9.11 -1.57
N PRO A 298 -14.83 -9.64 -1.92
CA PRO A 298 -14.98 -11.01 -2.42
C PRO A 298 -14.35 -11.26 -3.80
N ASP A 299 -13.98 -10.19 -4.51
CA ASP A 299 -13.48 -10.25 -5.89
C ASP A 299 -11.94 -10.18 -5.97
N VAL A 300 -11.23 -10.13 -4.83
CA VAL A 300 -9.77 -10.01 -4.78
C VAL A 300 -9.19 -10.85 -3.65
N ARG A 301 -8.30 -11.79 -3.97
CA ARG A 301 -7.54 -12.59 -2.99
C ARG A 301 -6.44 -11.74 -2.37
N LEU A 302 -6.72 -11.15 -1.23
CA LEU A 302 -5.83 -10.21 -0.54
C LEU A 302 -4.70 -10.94 0.18
N TYR A 303 -3.52 -10.31 0.16
CA TYR A 303 -2.41 -10.71 1.02
C TYR A 303 -2.17 -9.70 2.14
N LYS A 304 -1.81 -8.46 1.79
CA LYS A 304 -1.50 -7.40 2.76
C LYS A 304 -2.38 -6.16 2.62
N VAL A 305 -2.64 -5.55 3.77
CA VAL A 305 -3.24 -4.23 3.92
C VAL A 305 -2.24 -3.26 4.57
N ARG A 306 -2.31 -1.98 4.22
CA ARG A 306 -1.53 -0.86 4.79
C ARG A 306 -2.46 0.29 5.15
N ILE A 307 -2.01 1.15 6.05
CA ILE A 307 -2.69 2.40 6.37
C ILE A 307 -1.89 3.53 5.75
N ALA A 308 -2.57 4.42 5.02
CA ALA A 308 -1.95 5.66 4.54
C ALA A 308 -1.59 6.56 5.73
N PRO A 309 -0.31 6.84 5.98
CA PRO A 309 0.11 7.64 7.12
C PRO A 309 -0.37 9.08 6.99
N GLU A 310 -0.47 9.77 8.14
CA GLU A 310 -0.50 11.24 8.16
C GLU A 310 0.76 11.80 7.50
N ALA A 311 0.62 12.93 6.80
CA ALA A 311 1.78 13.65 6.26
C ALA A 311 2.74 13.98 7.41
N ARG A 312 4.03 13.64 7.23
CA ARG A 312 5.09 13.85 8.22
C ARG A 312 5.83 15.14 7.97
#